data_AF-A0A9X2G547-F1
#
_entry.id   AF-A0A9X2G547-F1
#
_cell.length_a   1.000
_cell.length_b   1.000
_cell.length_c   1.000
_cell.angle_alpha   90.00
_cell.angle_beta   90.00
_cell.angle_gamma   90.00
#
_symmetry.space_group_name_H-M   'P 1'
#
loop_
_entity.id
_entity.type
_entity.pdbx_description
1 polymer ?
#
loop_
_entity_poly.entity_id
_entity_poly.type
_entity_poly.pdbx_seq_one_letter_code
_entity_poly.pdbx_strand_id
1 'polypeptide(L)'
;MQISHTPRARRLGAALTGGLLLASALVAAPAVAAPSTTTAECGADDGLPDSKISIQLFTHVGELGWGTPAPETIDRVLGEVAGAGFTTVEPFSQPYEMPVGEYQEILDRHGLEVSSSHGATDWDTWPDTVAYAVALGQDYIGTGGMAGGYGTYEEAVATAEHVNRLGQYAHERGIDKIALHNHQDEFLTRYPHPETGEMVSAWQVIEEHTDPRYVTFQLDVGWAADAGIDVPAWIAEYGDRIELLHVKDAVNVNADGDMRQVALGSGEMDLPAILAASEPYVEYYTYEWDYAPSFETSAESYRYLRCYLADGGGADQCEPDDGESLALGRPVTTSSIDDPARTGEMAVDGNAGTRWGSQWSEPEWIAVDLGAEYDLSRVVIDWETAYASGYEIQTSPDGDTWTTVHTVTDGDGFFDDLELSGTGQHVRLYATERATQWGFSVYELEVYGTPAGTAPAPGPEARGAGYWTSEYRQVRHPDHTTEELECFLSATRAQSDVFDETVGLATPDDAVQVLWPRHHHDRLDAFDRQLLTLWLNVAAGAVDPEDPFRHGTVGDLLDAAETVRLDEDATRHELTRYRHALEAVNAGH
;
A
#
# COMPACT_ATOMS: atom_id res chain seq x y z
N MET A 1 67.99 49.42 1.18
CA MET A 1 68.31 50.45 2.20
C MET A 1 67.31 50.23 3.33
N GLN A 2 67.59 49.32 4.28
CA GLN A 2 68.38 49.50 5.51
C GLN A 2 67.69 50.42 6.54
N ILE A 3 67.60 49.94 7.81
CA ILE A 3 67.28 50.68 9.06
C ILE A 3 65.76 51.04 9.20
N SER A 4 64.93 50.43 10.07
CA SER A 4 65.01 50.19 11.54
C SER A 4 64.90 51.51 12.36
N HIS A 5 64.35 51.61 13.59
CA HIS A 5 64.24 50.64 14.67
C HIS A 5 63.42 51.18 15.89
N THR A 6 63.07 50.26 16.82
CA THR A 6 63.13 50.34 18.32
C THR A 6 61.90 50.83 19.12
N PRO A 7 61.78 50.55 20.46
CA PRO A 7 62.47 49.60 21.40
C PRO A 7 61.46 48.67 22.18
N ARG A 8 61.75 47.80 23.19
CA ARG A 8 62.92 47.01 23.67
C ARG A 8 62.48 45.79 24.55
N ALA A 9 62.94 44.59 24.21
CA ALA A 9 63.56 43.56 25.07
C ALA A 9 63.08 43.21 26.52
N ARG A 10 62.51 41.98 26.64
CA ARG A 10 62.78 40.89 27.64
C ARG A 10 63.23 41.21 29.08
N ARG A 11 62.54 40.62 30.10
CA ARG A 11 62.99 39.42 30.88
C ARG A 11 62.04 39.00 32.04
N LEU A 12 61.85 37.67 32.19
CA LEU A 12 61.77 36.82 33.40
C LEU A 12 61.04 37.24 34.70
N GLY A 13 60.31 36.28 35.29
CA GLY A 13 60.11 36.15 36.75
C GLY A 13 58.67 35.80 37.18
N ALA A 14 58.47 34.75 37.98
CA ALA A 14 57.14 34.26 38.39
C ALA A 14 56.94 34.22 39.91
N ALA A 15 55.72 34.58 40.38
CA ALA A 15 55.04 34.21 41.64
C ALA A 15 53.70 35.00 41.70
N LEU A 16 52.52 34.39 41.52
CA LEU A 16 51.71 33.61 42.49
C LEU A 16 50.72 34.43 43.35
N THR A 17 49.51 34.62 42.82
CA THR A 17 48.15 34.60 43.43
C THR A 17 47.17 35.04 42.30
N GLY A 18 45.93 34.57 42.14
CA GLY A 18 45.17 33.50 42.79
C GLY A 18 43.66 33.75 42.57
N GLY A 19 42.96 32.93 41.77
CA GLY A 19 41.53 33.08 41.49
C GLY A 19 41.07 32.27 40.26
N LEU A 20 40.10 31.37 40.44
CA LEU A 20 39.70 30.38 39.43
C LEU A 20 38.92 30.99 38.25
N LEU A 21 39.29 30.55 37.04
CA LEU A 21 38.36 30.39 35.93
C LEU A 21 38.43 28.91 35.51
N LEU A 22 37.30 28.20 35.62
CA LEU A 22 37.17 26.83 35.14
C LEU A 22 37.01 26.86 33.61
N ALA A 23 38.10 26.57 32.90
CA ALA A 23 38.05 26.32 31.47
C ALA A 23 37.73 24.83 31.23
N SER A 24 36.46 24.53 30.97
CA SER A 24 36.05 23.21 30.48
C SER A 24 36.52 23.04 29.05
N ALA A 25 37.54 22.19 28.85
CA ALA A 25 37.92 21.77 27.51
C ALA A 25 36.85 20.81 26.97
N LEU A 26 35.93 21.30 26.13
CA LEU A 26 35.16 20.42 25.26
C LEU A 26 36.15 19.79 24.27
N VAL A 27 36.43 18.51 24.47
CA VAL A 27 36.88 17.65 23.38
C VAL A 27 35.73 17.59 22.40
N ALA A 28 35.88 18.22 21.23
CA ALA A 28 34.94 18.01 20.15
C ALA A 28 34.98 16.52 19.78
N ALA A 29 33.91 15.80 20.10
CA ALA A 29 33.67 14.52 19.45
C ALA A 29 33.65 14.75 17.93
N PRO A 30 34.14 13.81 17.11
CA PRO A 30 33.87 13.88 15.68
C PRO A 30 32.35 13.94 15.52
N ALA A 31 31.86 14.86 14.68
CA ALA A 31 30.47 14.82 14.28
C ALA A 31 30.22 13.45 13.67
N VAL A 32 29.41 12.63 14.35
CA VAL A 32 28.82 11.45 13.74
C VAL A 32 27.92 12.01 12.67
N ALA A 33 28.31 11.81 11.40
CA ALA A 33 27.39 12.06 10.31
C ALA A 33 26.16 11.18 10.59
N ALA A 34 24.97 11.78 10.58
CA ALA A 34 23.74 11.00 10.58
C ALA A 34 23.85 9.94 9.47
N PRO A 35 23.39 8.70 9.70
CA PRO A 35 23.33 7.72 8.63
C PRO A 35 22.52 8.36 7.51
N SER A 36 23.18 8.56 6.36
CA SER A 36 22.48 8.95 5.15
C SER A 36 21.72 7.71 4.72
N THR A 37 20.45 7.62 5.08
CA THR A 37 19.50 6.75 4.41
C THR A 37 19.40 7.24 2.97
N THR A 38 20.33 6.79 2.14
CA THR A 38 20.13 6.80 0.70
C THR A 38 19.09 5.73 0.43
N THR A 39 17.81 6.08 0.63
CA THR A 39 16.73 5.51 -0.16
C THR A 39 17.21 5.49 -1.61
N ALA A 40 17.16 4.34 -2.28
CA ALA A 40 17.57 4.26 -3.67
C ALA A 40 16.73 5.28 -4.46
N GLU A 41 17.40 6.19 -5.18
CA GLU A 41 16.70 7.16 -6.03
C GLU A 41 16.05 6.38 -7.18
N CYS A 42 14.72 6.38 -7.23
CA CYS A 42 13.95 5.64 -8.22
C CYS A 42 14.28 6.15 -9.63
N GLY A 43 14.58 5.21 -10.53
CA GLY A 43 14.88 5.46 -11.93
C GLY A 43 13.77 6.19 -12.67
N ALA A 44 14.07 6.72 -13.86
CA ALA A 44 13.09 7.46 -14.65
C ALA A 44 11.92 6.59 -15.14
N ASP A 45 12.14 5.27 -15.24
CA ASP A 45 11.19 4.28 -15.74
C ASP A 45 10.55 3.45 -14.59
N ASP A 46 10.86 3.78 -13.33
CA ASP A 46 10.52 3.02 -12.13
C ASP A 46 9.11 3.36 -11.57
N GLY A 47 8.35 4.21 -12.25
CA GLY A 47 7.00 4.62 -11.84
C GLY A 47 6.54 5.85 -12.62
N LEU A 48 5.59 6.61 -12.07
CA LEU A 48 5.11 7.83 -12.70
C LEU A 48 6.18 8.94 -12.61
N PRO A 49 6.39 9.76 -13.66
CA PRO A 49 7.29 10.90 -13.57
C PRO A 49 6.71 11.98 -12.66
N ASP A 50 7.57 12.67 -11.90
CA ASP A 50 7.20 13.69 -10.91
C ASP A 50 6.17 14.72 -11.45
N SER A 51 6.32 15.13 -12.71
CA SER A 51 5.42 16.10 -13.37
C SER A 51 3.97 15.61 -13.56
N LYS A 52 3.72 14.30 -13.50
CA LYS A 52 2.38 13.70 -13.55
C LYS A 52 1.80 13.42 -12.17
N ILE A 53 2.59 13.49 -11.10
CA ILE A 53 2.15 13.25 -9.73
C ILE A 53 1.70 14.57 -9.11
N SER A 54 0.45 14.62 -8.65
CA SER A 54 -0.13 15.77 -7.94
C SER A 54 -0.67 15.32 -6.56
N ILE A 55 -0.99 16.27 -5.68
CA ILE A 55 -1.69 16.01 -4.43
C ILE A 55 -2.89 16.94 -4.26
N GLN A 56 -4.05 16.37 -3.95
CA GLN A 56 -5.23 17.14 -3.57
C GLN A 56 -5.03 17.67 -2.16
N LEU A 57 -5.03 19.00 -2.01
CA LEU A 57 -4.79 19.68 -0.73
C LEU A 57 -5.87 19.39 0.33
N PHE A 58 -7.04 18.85 -0.05
CA PHE A 58 -8.04 18.36 0.91
C PHE A 58 -7.49 17.22 1.78
N THR A 59 -6.48 16.50 1.29
CA THR A 59 -5.66 15.56 2.08
C THR A 59 -5.21 16.16 3.41
N HIS A 60 -4.81 17.44 3.39
CA HIS A 60 -4.32 18.19 4.55
C HIS A 60 -5.31 19.25 5.04
N VAL A 61 -6.62 19.04 4.84
CA VAL A 61 -7.67 19.97 5.32
C VAL A 61 -7.71 20.09 6.85
N GLY A 62 -7.22 19.08 7.60
CA GLY A 62 -7.03 19.20 9.05
C GLY A 62 -6.03 20.30 9.43
N GLU A 63 -4.97 20.45 8.64
CA GLU A 63 -3.86 21.40 8.85
C GLU A 63 -4.09 22.78 8.20
N LEU A 64 -4.82 22.81 7.09
CA LEU A 64 -5.26 24.04 6.41
C LEU A 64 -6.45 24.68 7.13
N GLY A 65 -7.40 23.85 7.58
CA GLY A 65 -8.71 24.26 8.05
C GLY A 65 -9.69 24.64 6.92
N TRP A 66 -10.95 24.86 7.32
CA TRP A 66 -12.02 25.23 6.40
C TRP A 66 -12.07 26.75 6.12
N GLY A 67 -12.42 27.11 4.89
CA GLY A 67 -12.59 28.51 4.45
C GLY A 67 -11.33 29.04 3.79
N THR A 68 -10.86 30.21 4.23
CA THR A 68 -9.65 30.87 3.71
C THR A 68 -8.58 30.86 4.80
N PRO A 69 -7.61 29.93 4.76
CA PRO A 69 -6.54 29.87 5.74
C PRO A 69 -5.63 31.12 5.67
N ALA A 70 -4.88 31.36 6.74
CA ALA A 70 -3.89 32.44 6.74
C ALA A 70 -2.76 32.15 5.72
N PRO A 71 -2.16 33.18 5.08
CA PRO A 71 -1.05 32.98 4.16
C PRO A 71 0.11 32.18 4.76
N GLU A 72 0.38 32.36 6.05
CA GLU A 72 1.41 31.62 6.79
C GLU A 72 1.04 30.13 7.02
N THR A 73 -0.25 29.81 7.11
CA THR A 73 -0.71 28.41 7.17
C THR A 73 -0.52 27.72 5.83
N ILE A 74 -0.90 28.40 4.74
CA ILE A 74 -0.74 27.91 3.37
C ILE A 74 0.75 27.74 3.03
N ASP A 75 1.59 28.72 3.38
CA ASP A 75 3.05 28.64 3.21
C ASP A 75 3.67 27.46 3.93
N ARG A 76 3.25 27.18 5.17
CA ARG A 76 3.71 26.00 5.91
C ARG A 76 3.27 24.71 5.21
N VAL A 77 1.97 24.53 4.95
CA VAL A 77 1.43 23.27 4.40
C VAL A 77 2.01 22.99 3.01
N LEU A 78 2.13 23.99 2.15
CA LEU A 78 2.77 23.84 0.84
C LEU A 78 4.27 23.54 0.95
N GLY A 79 4.95 24.05 1.98
CA GLY A 79 6.33 23.68 2.30
C GLY A 79 6.49 22.22 2.73
N GLU A 80 5.56 21.70 3.55
CA GLU A 80 5.56 20.26 3.94
C GLU A 80 5.19 19.36 2.75
N VAL A 81 4.23 19.76 1.91
CA VAL A 81 3.87 19.06 0.66
C VAL A 81 5.04 18.97 -0.31
N ALA A 82 5.78 20.07 -0.52
CA ALA A 82 7.01 20.05 -1.31
C ALA A 82 8.12 19.21 -0.64
N GLY A 83 8.18 19.22 0.70
CA GLY A 83 9.07 18.37 1.49
C GLY A 83 8.78 16.87 1.37
N ALA A 84 7.51 16.50 1.16
CA ALA A 84 7.07 15.13 0.89
C ALA A 84 7.46 14.63 -0.52
N GLY A 85 7.76 15.55 -1.44
CA GLY A 85 8.28 15.27 -2.79
C GLY A 85 7.42 15.82 -3.94
N PHE A 86 6.18 16.24 -3.67
CA PHE A 86 5.28 16.74 -4.72
C PHE A 86 5.81 18.05 -5.33
N THR A 87 5.80 18.12 -6.67
CA THR A 87 6.03 19.36 -7.42
C THR A 87 4.75 20.02 -7.90
N THR A 88 3.61 19.36 -7.74
CA THR A 88 2.33 19.75 -8.32
C THR A 88 1.21 19.55 -7.29
N VAL A 89 0.26 20.48 -7.22
CA VAL A 89 -0.87 20.41 -6.29
C VAL A 89 -2.22 20.63 -6.97
N GLU A 90 -3.27 20.10 -6.36
CA GLU A 90 -4.65 20.37 -6.69
C GLU A 90 -5.35 21.02 -5.47
N PRO A 91 -5.68 22.32 -5.50
CA PRO A 91 -6.42 22.97 -4.42
C PRO A 91 -7.91 22.63 -4.43
N PHE A 92 -8.53 22.55 -3.24
CA PHE A 92 -9.98 22.39 -3.07
C PHE A 92 -10.66 23.66 -2.56
N SER A 93 -11.96 23.77 -2.86
CA SER A 93 -12.89 24.81 -2.44
C SER A 93 -12.47 26.24 -2.80
N GLN A 94 -11.40 26.78 -2.19
CA GLN A 94 -10.72 28.03 -2.51
C GLN A 94 -9.22 27.91 -2.15
N PRO A 95 -8.34 28.48 -3.00
CA PRO A 95 -7.46 29.56 -2.51
C PRO A 95 -7.93 30.93 -3.01
N TYR A 96 -9.01 30.98 -3.80
CA TYR A 96 -9.48 32.13 -4.57
C TYR A 96 -9.87 33.40 -3.77
N GLU A 97 -9.99 33.36 -2.44
CA GLU A 97 -10.08 34.59 -1.62
C GLU A 97 -8.70 35.27 -1.39
N MET A 98 -7.60 34.52 -1.48
CA MET A 98 -6.24 35.07 -1.53
C MET A 98 -5.97 35.63 -2.94
N PRO A 99 -5.40 36.84 -3.08
CA PRO A 99 -5.00 37.36 -4.38
C PRO A 99 -4.05 36.40 -5.11
N VAL A 100 -4.32 36.10 -6.39
CA VAL A 100 -3.55 35.09 -7.17
C VAL A 100 -2.03 35.29 -7.14
N GLY A 101 -1.56 36.55 -7.13
CA GLY A 101 -0.12 36.85 -7.04
C GLY A 101 0.50 36.52 -5.67
N GLU A 102 -0.28 36.58 -4.58
CA GLU A 102 0.19 36.18 -3.25
C GLU A 102 0.26 34.66 -3.12
N TYR A 103 -0.69 33.93 -3.72
CA TYR A 103 -0.65 32.47 -3.81
C TYR A 103 0.51 32.00 -4.71
N GLN A 104 0.71 32.62 -5.87
CA GLN A 104 1.85 32.36 -6.75
C GLN A 104 3.20 32.62 -6.03
N GLU A 105 3.32 33.71 -5.25
CA GLU A 105 4.53 33.98 -4.47
C GLU A 105 4.83 32.92 -3.39
N ILE A 106 3.84 32.13 -2.97
CA ILE A 106 4.01 30.97 -2.07
C ILE A 106 4.36 29.71 -2.89
N LEU A 107 3.66 29.44 -3.98
CA LEU A 107 3.95 28.32 -4.89
C LEU A 107 5.40 28.39 -5.43
N ASP A 108 5.80 29.54 -5.97
CA ASP A 108 7.16 29.83 -6.47
C ASP A 108 8.26 29.62 -5.42
N ARG A 109 7.93 29.74 -4.14
CA ARG A 109 8.88 29.62 -3.00
C ARG A 109 9.23 28.17 -2.71
N HIS A 110 8.27 27.27 -2.91
CA HIS A 110 8.39 25.84 -2.67
C HIS A 110 8.63 25.05 -3.96
N GLY A 111 8.53 25.71 -5.12
CA GLY A 111 8.73 25.08 -6.43
C GLY A 111 7.52 24.27 -6.89
N LEU A 112 6.32 24.69 -6.48
CA LEU A 112 5.06 24.01 -6.78
C LEU A 112 4.34 24.64 -7.98
N GLU A 113 3.77 23.79 -8.83
CA GLU A 113 2.84 24.15 -9.90
C GLU A 113 1.42 23.64 -9.56
N VAL A 114 0.41 24.03 -10.34
CA VAL A 114 -1.00 23.68 -10.08
C VAL A 114 -1.60 23.01 -11.31
N SER A 115 -1.82 21.69 -11.25
CA SER A 115 -2.38 20.91 -12.36
C SER A 115 -3.87 21.21 -12.62
N SER A 116 -4.61 21.29 -11.52
CA SER A 116 -6.06 21.17 -11.48
C SER A 116 -6.61 21.83 -10.22
N SER A 117 -7.93 21.92 -10.05
CA SER A 117 -8.54 22.32 -8.77
C SER A 117 -10.00 21.90 -8.65
N HIS A 118 -10.46 21.72 -7.42
CA HIS A 118 -11.89 21.64 -7.11
C HIS A 118 -12.38 23.01 -6.65
N GLY A 119 -13.43 23.54 -7.29
CA GLY A 119 -13.99 24.85 -6.99
C GLY A 119 -15.49 24.95 -7.23
N ALA A 120 -16.03 26.16 -7.06
CA ALA A 120 -17.43 26.44 -7.30
C ALA A 120 -17.74 26.50 -8.81
N THR A 121 -18.79 25.79 -9.23
CA THR A 121 -19.29 25.73 -10.62
C THR A 121 -20.49 26.64 -10.87
N ASP A 122 -20.89 27.44 -9.88
CA ASP A 122 -21.96 28.43 -10.01
C ASP A 122 -21.65 29.45 -11.12
N TRP A 123 -22.57 29.61 -12.07
CA TRP A 123 -22.36 30.48 -13.25
C TRP A 123 -22.07 31.95 -12.91
N ASP A 124 -22.56 32.43 -11.76
CA ASP A 124 -22.36 33.80 -11.30
C ASP A 124 -20.92 34.07 -10.79
N THR A 125 -20.18 33.04 -10.37
CA THR A 125 -18.78 33.12 -9.90
C THR A 125 -17.78 32.48 -10.86
N TRP A 126 -18.22 31.57 -11.74
CA TRP A 126 -17.39 30.86 -12.72
C TRP A 126 -16.41 31.74 -13.53
N PRO A 127 -16.78 32.96 -13.99
CA PRO A 127 -15.85 33.85 -14.68
C PRO A 127 -14.59 34.19 -13.87
N ASP A 128 -14.73 34.34 -12.55
CA ASP A 128 -13.62 34.69 -11.66
C ASP A 128 -12.77 33.46 -11.34
N THR A 129 -13.40 32.28 -11.13
CA THR A 129 -12.70 30.98 -11.01
C THR A 129 -11.80 30.73 -12.23
N VAL A 130 -12.35 30.84 -13.44
CA VAL A 130 -11.60 30.66 -14.70
C VAL A 130 -10.48 31.69 -14.84
N ALA A 131 -10.75 32.96 -14.53
CA ALA A 131 -9.74 34.02 -14.65
C ALA A 131 -8.55 33.82 -13.70
N TYR A 132 -8.79 33.28 -12.51
CA TYR A 132 -7.76 32.95 -11.53
C TYR A 132 -6.97 31.71 -11.94
N ALA A 133 -7.66 30.65 -12.40
CA ALA A 133 -7.02 29.42 -12.84
C ALA A 133 -6.08 29.63 -14.05
N VAL A 134 -6.53 30.42 -15.03
CA VAL A 134 -5.69 30.86 -16.17
C VAL A 134 -4.49 31.71 -15.70
N ALA A 135 -4.61 32.43 -14.59
CA ALA A 135 -3.51 33.23 -14.03
C ALA A 135 -2.50 32.40 -13.22
N LEU A 136 -2.89 31.24 -12.69
CA LEU A 136 -1.99 30.21 -12.13
C LEU A 136 -1.39 29.29 -13.21
N GLY A 137 -1.98 29.25 -14.41
CA GLY A 137 -1.55 28.36 -15.49
C GLY A 137 -2.10 26.94 -15.39
N GLN A 138 -3.25 26.74 -14.77
CA GLN A 138 -3.89 25.42 -14.65
C GLN A 138 -4.43 24.93 -16.00
N ASP A 139 -4.16 23.67 -16.35
CA ASP A 139 -4.74 23.01 -17.53
C ASP A 139 -6.21 22.63 -17.29
N TYR A 140 -6.54 22.20 -16.07
CA TYR A 140 -7.86 21.73 -15.69
C TYR A 140 -8.46 22.53 -14.53
N ILE A 141 -9.79 22.61 -14.48
CA ILE A 141 -10.54 23.09 -13.31
C ILE A 141 -11.76 22.19 -13.12
N GLY A 142 -12.29 22.07 -11.92
CA GLY A 142 -13.37 21.12 -11.67
C GLY A 142 -14.10 21.38 -10.36
N THR A 143 -14.71 20.33 -9.85
CA THR A 143 -15.37 20.32 -8.54
C THR A 143 -15.30 18.91 -7.96
N GLY A 144 -15.23 18.80 -6.63
CA GLY A 144 -15.12 17.54 -5.90
C GLY A 144 -16.47 16.82 -5.82
N GLY A 145 -16.96 16.36 -6.98
CA GLY A 145 -18.28 15.76 -7.16
C GLY A 145 -18.88 16.15 -8.51
N MET A 146 -20.15 15.81 -8.72
CA MET A 146 -20.87 16.29 -9.90
C MET A 146 -21.33 17.74 -9.73
N ALA A 147 -21.17 18.55 -10.78
CA ALA A 147 -21.51 19.98 -10.79
C ALA A 147 -23.03 20.28 -10.87
N GLY A 148 -23.85 19.49 -10.19
CA GLY A 148 -25.30 19.54 -10.23
C GLY A 148 -25.95 18.28 -9.66
N GLY A 149 -27.28 18.24 -9.63
CA GLY A 149 -28.04 17.09 -9.15
C GLY A 149 -28.10 15.95 -10.17
N TYR A 150 -28.20 14.71 -9.70
CA TYR A 150 -28.23 13.50 -10.54
C TYR A 150 -29.16 12.40 -10.02
N GLY A 151 -30.09 12.73 -9.10
CA GLY A 151 -31.04 11.77 -8.51
C GLY A 151 -32.07 11.19 -9.48
N THR A 152 -32.15 11.72 -10.70
CA THR A 152 -32.97 11.24 -11.82
C THR A 152 -32.20 11.34 -13.14
N TYR A 153 -32.63 10.59 -14.16
CA TYR A 153 -32.05 10.67 -15.51
C TYR A 153 -32.08 12.11 -16.05
N GLU A 154 -33.22 12.79 -15.90
CA GLU A 154 -33.40 14.15 -16.39
C GLU A 154 -32.54 15.19 -15.64
N GLU A 155 -32.26 14.98 -14.34
CA GLU A 155 -31.35 15.82 -13.57
C GLU A 155 -29.89 15.60 -14.00
N ALA A 156 -29.46 14.35 -14.19
CA ALA A 156 -28.12 14.04 -14.68
C ALA A 156 -27.85 14.63 -16.08
N VAL A 157 -28.82 14.54 -17.00
CA VAL A 157 -28.76 15.22 -18.30
C VAL A 157 -28.66 16.74 -18.14
N ALA A 158 -29.44 17.34 -17.22
CA ALA A 158 -29.37 18.78 -16.98
C ALA A 158 -28.02 19.21 -16.38
N THR A 159 -27.39 18.37 -15.56
CA THR A 159 -26.03 18.54 -15.05
C THR A 159 -25.00 18.46 -16.17
N ALA A 160 -25.07 17.45 -17.06
CA ALA A 160 -24.24 17.36 -18.25
C ALA A 160 -24.36 18.61 -19.15
N GLU A 161 -25.58 19.07 -19.43
CA GLU A 161 -25.82 20.31 -20.16
C GLU A 161 -25.24 21.55 -19.46
N HIS A 162 -25.22 21.57 -18.12
CA HIS A 162 -24.62 22.66 -17.36
C HIS A 162 -23.10 22.67 -17.47
N VAL A 163 -22.48 21.50 -17.27
CA VAL A 163 -21.03 21.29 -17.35
C VAL A 163 -20.52 21.62 -18.75
N ASN A 164 -21.24 21.23 -19.80
CA ASN A 164 -20.91 21.61 -21.18
C ASN A 164 -20.78 23.14 -21.39
N ARG A 165 -21.65 23.93 -20.75
CA ARG A 165 -21.59 25.41 -20.82
C ARG A 165 -20.41 25.96 -20.03
N LEU A 166 -20.11 25.39 -18.87
CA LEU A 166 -18.99 25.79 -18.01
C LEU A 166 -17.65 25.47 -18.67
N GLY A 167 -17.48 24.24 -19.15
CA GLY A 167 -16.31 23.76 -19.87
C GLY A 167 -16.07 24.54 -21.14
N GLN A 168 -17.08 24.78 -21.99
CA GLN A 168 -16.91 25.61 -23.19
C GLN A 168 -16.44 27.03 -22.82
N TYR A 169 -17.02 27.63 -21.77
CA TYR A 169 -16.62 28.95 -21.32
C TYR A 169 -15.15 28.99 -20.88
N ALA A 170 -14.69 27.99 -20.12
CA ALA A 170 -13.32 27.85 -19.67
C ALA A 170 -12.35 27.61 -20.86
N HIS A 171 -12.72 26.72 -21.78
CA HIS A 171 -11.97 26.38 -22.98
C HIS A 171 -11.70 27.59 -23.88
N GLU A 172 -12.71 28.43 -24.09
CA GLU A 172 -12.56 29.68 -24.84
C GLU A 172 -11.61 30.72 -24.18
N ARG A 173 -11.11 30.45 -22.97
CA ARG A 173 -10.28 31.36 -22.15
C ARG A 173 -8.90 30.81 -21.80
N GLY A 174 -8.57 29.58 -22.20
CA GLY A 174 -7.22 29.00 -22.05
C GLY A 174 -7.06 28.01 -20.89
N ILE A 175 -8.17 27.48 -20.37
CA ILE A 175 -8.19 26.19 -19.67
C ILE A 175 -8.42 25.11 -20.72
N ASP A 176 -7.92 23.89 -20.60
CA ASP A 176 -8.21 22.83 -21.56
C ASP A 176 -9.62 22.27 -21.36
N LYS A 177 -9.95 21.76 -20.17
CA LYS A 177 -11.28 21.19 -19.87
C LYS A 177 -11.75 21.41 -18.43
N ILE A 178 -13.06 21.29 -18.22
CA ILE A 178 -13.63 21.07 -16.88
C ILE A 178 -13.55 19.58 -16.52
N ALA A 179 -13.03 19.27 -15.33
CA ALA A 179 -12.97 17.93 -14.77
C ALA A 179 -14.14 17.69 -13.80
N LEU A 180 -14.81 16.54 -13.92
CA LEU A 180 -15.80 16.06 -12.96
C LEU A 180 -15.23 14.91 -12.14
N HIS A 181 -15.20 15.06 -10.82
CA HIS A 181 -14.79 14.03 -9.88
C HIS A 181 -16.02 13.24 -9.39
N ASN A 182 -15.88 11.93 -9.18
CA ASN A 182 -16.94 11.04 -8.69
C ASN A 182 -16.74 10.64 -7.22
N HIS A 183 -17.84 10.41 -6.52
CA HIS A 183 -17.86 9.60 -5.30
C HIS A 183 -18.55 8.25 -5.60
N GLN A 184 -18.93 7.52 -4.56
CA GLN A 184 -19.62 6.22 -4.66
C GLN A 184 -21.04 6.37 -5.25
N ASP A 185 -21.75 7.43 -4.84
CA ASP A 185 -23.18 7.65 -5.15
C ASP A 185 -23.46 7.82 -6.65
N GLU A 186 -22.52 8.34 -7.44
CA GLU A 186 -22.67 8.51 -8.89
C GLU A 186 -22.72 7.17 -9.65
N PHE A 187 -22.13 6.10 -9.11
CA PHE A 187 -22.21 4.75 -9.67
C PHE A 187 -23.43 3.99 -9.13
N LEU A 188 -23.76 4.16 -7.85
CA LEU A 188 -24.88 3.51 -7.18
C LEU A 188 -26.25 4.11 -7.56
N THR A 189 -26.30 5.39 -7.89
CA THR A 189 -27.51 6.05 -8.42
C THR A 189 -27.77 5.58 -9.85
N ARG A 190 -28.70 4.63 -10.01
CA ARG A 190 -29.01 3.99 -11.30
C ARG A 190 -30.48 4.13 -11.70
N TYR A 191 -30.72 4.25 -12.99
CA TYR A 191 -32.06 4.40 -13.57
C TYR A 191 -32.13 3.81 -14.99
N PRO A 192 -33.33 3.50 -15.51
CA PRO A 192 -33.48 2.91 -16.84
C PRO A 192 -33.25 3.98 -17.93
N HIS A 193 -32.28 3.72 -18.82
CA HIS A 193 -31.99 4.55 -19.99
C HIS A 193 -33.22 4.62 -20.93
N PRO A 194 -33.65 5.81 -21.40
CA PRO A 194 -34.96 6.00 -22.03
C PRO A 194 -35.11 5.31 -23.40
N GLU A 195 -34.02 5.04 -24.12
CA GLU A 195 -34.09 4.37 -25.43
C GLU A 195 -33.91 2.85 -25.35
N THR A 196 -33.05 2.36 -24.44
CA THR A 196 -32.65 0.95 -24.36
C THR A 196 -33.35 0.19 -23.24
N GLY A 197 -33.80 0.89 -22.19
CA GLY A 197 -34.35 0.30 -20.97
C GLY A 197 -33.31 -0.35 -20.04
N GLU A 198 -32.02 -0.18 -20.33
CA GLU A 198 -30.92 -0.70 -19.53
C GLU A 198 -30.66 0.16 -18.29
N MET A 199 -30.22 -0.45 -17.18
CA MET A 199 -29.94 0.26 -15.93
C MET A 199 -28.55 0.90 -15.97
N VAL A 200 -28.50 2.17 -16.36
CA VAL A 200 -27.28 3.00 -16.38
C VAL A 200 -27.11 3.75 -15.08
N SER A 201 -25.85 4.09 -14.74
CA SER A 201 -25.52 4.95 -13.59
C SER A 201 -25.60 6.43 -13.92
N ALA A 202 -25.65 7.27 -12.87
CA ALA A 202 -25.55 8.71 -13.01
C ALA A 202 -24.24 9.14 -13.69
N TRP A 203 -23.13 8.49 -13.34
CA TRP A 203 -21.84 8.68 -14.01
C TRP A 203 -21.93 8.46 -15.52
N GLN A 204 -22.45 7.31 -15.95
CA GLN A 204 -22.56 6.95 -17.38
C GLN A 204 -23.42 7.92 -18.19
N VAL A 205 -24.48 8.46 -17.59
CA VAL A 205 -25.36 9.42 -18.30
C VAL A 205 -24.79 10.84 -18.31
N ILE A 206 -24.03 11.22 -17.29
CA ILE A 206 -23.27 12.48 -17.36
C ILE A 206 -22.15 12.36 -18.40
N GLU A 207 -21.49 11.20 -18.51
CA GLU A 207 -20.52 10.91 -19.57
C GLU A 207 -21.17 11.01 -20.97
N GLU A 208 -22.25 10.27 -21.22
CA GLU A 208 -22.95 10.22 -22.51
C GLU A 208 -23.35 11.61 -23.04
N HIS A 209 -23.82 12.49 -22.15
CA HIS A 209 -24.35 13.82 -22.53
C HIS A 209 -23.35 14.98 -22.36
N THR A 210 -22.10 14.71 -22.00
CA THR A 210 -21.01 15.72 -21.95
C THR A 210 -20.14 15.72 -23.20
N ASP A 211 -19.67 16.90 -23.61
CA ASP A 211 -18.85 17.11 -24.82
C ASP A 211 -17.37 16.91 -24.48
N PRO A 212 -16.69 15.86 -25.00
CA PRO A 212 -15.31 15.52 -24.63
C PRO A 212 -14.28 16.57 -25.03
N ARG A 213 -14.67 17.57 -25.83
CA ARG A 213 -13.81 18.73 -26.17
C ARG A 213 -13.68 19.73 -25.02
N TYR A 214 -14.61 19.71 -24.09
CA TYR A 214 -14.73 20.70 -23.01
C TYR A 214 -14.80 20.07 -21.63
N VAL A 215 -15.12 18.78 -21.54
CA VAL A 215 -15.39 18.05 -20.30
C VAL A 215 -14.58 16.76 -20.26
N THR A 216 -13.94 16.51 -19.13
CA THR A 216 -13.25 15.27 -18.80
C THR A 216 -13.69 14.79 -17.42
N PHE A 217 -13.35 13.55 -17.08
CA PHE A 217 -13.57 12.98 -15.76
C PHE A 217 -12.23 12.85 -15.03
N GLN A 218 -12.28 13.20 -13.75
CA GLN A 218 -11.26 12.83 -12.78
C GLN A 218 -11.78 11.60 -12.05
N LEU A 219 -11.38 10.41 -12.50
CA LEU A 219 -11.88 9.18 -11.90
C LEU A 219 -11.27 9.02 -10.51
N ASP A 220 -12.09 9.08 -9.48
CA ASP A 220 -11.69 8.63 -8.15
C ASP A 220 -11.73 7.11 -8.11
N VAL A 221 -10.55 6.51 -7.95
CA VAL A 221 -10.39 5.06 -8.02
C VAL A 221 -10.90 4.39 -6.76
N GLY A 222 -10.74 5.02 -5.59
CA GLY A 222 -11.17 4.46 -4.30
C GLY A 222 -12.69 4.43 -4.21
N TRP A 223 -13.34 5.57 -4.46
CA TRP A 223 -14.81 5.64 -4.45
C TRP A 223 -15.46 4.83 -5.58
N ALA A 224 -14.79 4.64 -6.71
CA ALA A 224 -15.27 3.73 -7.76
C ALA A 224 -15.15 2.25 -7.32
N ALA A 225 -13.99 1.84 -6.78
CA ALA A 225 -13.80 0.48 -6.28
C ALA A 225 -14.79 0.15 -5.15
N ASP A 226 -15.03 1.10 -4.24
CA ASP A 226 -15.99 0.96 -3.14
C ASP A 226 -17.46 0.94 -3.61
N ALA A 227 -17.77 1.48 -4.79
CA ALA A 227 -19.06 1.27 -5.45
C ALA A 227 -19.18 -0.11 -6.14
N GLY A 228 -18.16 -0.96 -6.03
CA GLY A 228 -18.08 -2.27 -6.66
C GLY A 228 -17.70 -2.23 -8.15
N ILE A 229 -17.03 -1.16 -8.60
CA ILE A 229 -16.54 -1.03 -9.98
C ILE A 229 -15.18 -1.72 -10.13
N ASP A 230 -15.05 -2.55 -11.16
CA ASP A 230 -13.75 -3.03 -11.66
C ASP A 230 -13.05 -1.84 -12.33
N VAL A 231 -12.21 -1.14 -11.57
CA VAL A 231 -11.61 0.14 -11.98
C VAL A 231 -10.71 -0.01 -13.22
N PRO A 232 -9.80 -1.01 -13.33
CA PRO A 232 -9.05 -1.23 -14.58
C PRO A 232 -9.95 -1.49 -15.80
N ALA A 233 -11.03 -2.26 -15.65
CA ALA A 233 -11.98 -2.48 -16.73
C ALA A 233 -12.76 -1.20 -17.10
N TRP A 234 -13.12 -0.38 -16.10
CA TRP A 234 -13.81 0.90 -16.31
C TRP A 234 -12.94 1.89 -17.07
N ILE A 235 -11.65 2.00 -16.71
CA ILE A 235 -10.67 2.81 -17.43
C ILE A 235 -10.47 2.27 -18.86
N ALA A 236 -10.47 0.95 -19.07
CA ALA A 236 -10.37 0.37 -20.40
C ALA A 236 -11.62 0.62 -21.28
N GLU A 237 -12.80 0.84 -20.69
CA GLU A 237 -14.04 1.16 -21.42
C GLU A 237 -14.21 2.67 -21.66
N TYR A 238 -13.89 3.51 -20.66
CA TYR A 238 -14.15 4.96 -20.67
C TYR A 238 -12.89 5.84 -20.72
N GLY A 239 -11.70 5.28 -20.96
CA GLY A 239 -10.42 6.00 -20.91
C GLY A 239 -10.35 7.26 -21.78
N ASP A 240 -10.98 7.26 -22.96
CA ASP A 240 -11.12 8.43 -23.85
C ASP A 240 -11.86 9.64 -23.19
N ARG A 241 -12.41 9.45 -21.98
CA ARG A 241 -13.13 10.45 -21.17
C ARG A 241 -12.44 10.78 -19.84
N ILE A 242 -11.38 10.07 -19.47
CA ILE A 242 -10.72 10.14 -18.15
C ILE A 242 -9.27 10.59 -18.34
N GLU A 243 -8.99 11.87 -18.07
CA GLU A 243 -7.64 12.45 -18.22
C GLU A 243 -6.97 12.78 -16.87
N LEU A 244 -7.68 12.59 -15.75
CA LEU A 244 -7.13 12.72 -14.40
C LEU A 244 -7.57 11.51 -13.57
N LEU A 245 -6.74 11.08 -12.61
CA LEU A 245 -7.16 10.22 -11.52
C LEU A 245 -7.09 10.95 -10.19
N HIS A 246 -8.02 10.62 -9.31
CA HIS A 246 -7.79 10.66 -7.87
C HIS A 246 -7.34 9.28 -7.44
N VAL A 247 -6.09 9.17 -7.00
CA VAL A 247 -5.49 7.91 -6.54
C VAL A 247 -5.60 7.87 -5.02
N LYS A 248 -6.50 7.02 -4.55
CA LYS A 248 -6.68 6.65 -3.15
C LYS A 248 -6.29 5.18 -3.00
N ASP A 249 -5.91 4.78 -1.79
CA ASP A 249 -5.85 3.37 -1.39
C ASP A 249 -6.66 3.22 -0.10
N ALA A 250 -7.21 2.03 0.12
CA ALA A 250 -8.15 1.79 1.20
C ALA A 250 -8.26 0.32 1.58
N VAL A 251 -8.72 0.08 2.80
CA VAL A 251 -9.17 -1.22 3.31
C VAL A 251 -10.69 -1.21 3.51
N ASN A 252 -11.30 -2.41 3.59
CA ASN A 252 -12.75 -2.64 3.59
C ASN A 252 -13.44 -2.13 2.31
N VAL A 253 -12.77 -2.22 1.15
CA VAL A 253 -13.30 -1.68 -0.12
C VAL A 253 -14.49 -2.52 -0.59
N ASN A 254 -15.65 -1.89 -0.82
CA ASN A 254 -16.90 -2.56 -1.25
C ASN A 254 -17.34 -3.68 -0.29
N ALA A 255 -17.13 -3.47 1.02
CA ALA A 255 -17.54 -4.34 2.11
C ALA A 255 -18.72 -3.76 2.92
N ASP A 256 -19.31 -4.56 3.83
CA ASP A 256 -20.31 -4.08 4.79
C ASP A 256 -19.63 -3.23 5.89
N GLY A 257 -19.41 -1.94 5.65
CA GLY A 257 -18.74 -1.02 6.57
C GLY A 257 -18.56 0.38 5.98
N ASP A 258 -17.72 1.20 6.61
CA ASP A 258 -17.19 2.43 6.01
C ASP A 258 -15.78 2.10 5.44
N MET A 259 -15.54 2.41 4.15
CA MET A 259 -14.21 2.28 3.53
C MET A 259 -13.20 3.16 4.29
N ARG A 260 -12.05 2.59 4.69
CA ARG A 260 -11.00 3.34 5.39
C ARG A 260 -9.80 3.56 4.48
N GLN A 261 -9.55 4.82 4.12
CA GLN A 261 -8.39 5.23 3.33
C GLN A 261 -7.08 5.02 4.11
N VAL A 262 -5.99 4.71 3.39
CA VAL A 262 -4.64 4.44 3.88
C VAL A 262 -3.58 5.03 2.93
N ALA A 263 -2.30 4.94 3.30
CA ALA A 263 -1.20 5.27 2.41
C ALA A 263 -1.19 4.34 1.17
N LEU A 264 -0.78 4.87 0.02
CA LEU A 264 -0.77 4.09 -1.23
C LEU A 264 0.20 2.91 -1.14
N GLY A 265 -0.30 1.70 -1.42
CA GLY A 265 0.45 0.45 -1.29
C GLY A 265 0.22 -0.27 0.04
N SER A 266 -0.60 0.29 0.94
CA SER A 266 -0.93 -0.30 2.25
C SER A 266 -2.39 -0.76 2.36
N GLY A 267 -3.17 -0.68 1.28
CA GLY A 267 -4.58 -1.12 1.24
C GLY A 267 -4.82 -2.34 0.35
N GLU A 268 -6.10 -2.53 -0.01
CA GLU A 268 -6.60 -3.68 -0.77
C GLU A 268 -6.68 -3.41 -2.27
N MET A 269 -6.31 -2.21 -2.73
CA MET A 269 -6.50 -1.80 -4.12
C MET A 269 -5.37 -2.29 -5.04
N ASP A 270 -5.75 -2.83 -6.21
CA ASP A 270 -4.81 -3.15 -7.30
C ASP A 270 -4.40 -1.87 -8.04
N LEU A 271 -3.73 -0.97 -7.31
CA LEU A 271 -3.14 0.26 -7.85
C LEU A 271 -2.22 -0.01 -9.05
N PRO A 272 -1.36 -1.06 -9.09
CA PRO A 272 -0.53 -1.34 -10.25
C PRO A 272 -1.34 -1.57 -11.52
N ALA A 273 -2.43 -2.35 -11.48
CA ALA A 273 -3.31 -2.54 -12.63
C ALA A 273 -4.09 -1.27 -13.00
N ILE A 274 -4.52 -0.47 -12.02
CA ILE A 274 -5.21 0.82 -12.23
C ILE A 274 -4.28 1.84 -12.92
N LEU A 275 -3.03 1.96 -12.45
CA LEU A 275 -2.02 2.85 -13.03
C LEU A 275 -1.64 2.39 -14.45
N ALA A 276 -1.44 1.10 -14.67
CA ALA A 276 -1.15 0.55 -16.00
C ALA A 276 -2.32 0.69 -16.99
N ALA A 277 -3.57 0.59 -16.54
CA ALA A 277 -4.74 0.79 -17.38
C ALA A 277 -4.94 2.26 -17.79
N SER A 278 -4.49 3.20 -16.96
CA SER A 278 -4.70 4.65 -17.14
C SER A 278 -3.58 5.36 -17.88
N GLU A 279 -2.35 4.82 -17.90
CA GLU A 279 -1.18 5.42 -18.57
C GLU A 279 -1.43 5.97 -20.00
N PRO A 280 -2.24 5.32 -20.87
CA PRO A 280 -2.51 5.82 -22.22
C PRO A 280 -3.38 7.09 -22.29
N TYR A 281 -4.09 7.42 -21.21
CA TYR A 281 -5.16 8.43 -21.18
C TYR A 281 -4.92 9.56 -20.18
N VAL A 282 -4.31 9.24 -19.03
CA VAL A 282 -4.27 10.13 -17.87
C VAL A 282 -3.03 11.03 -17.88
N GLU A 283 -3.26 12.33 -17.71
CA GLU A 283 -2.21 13.33 -17.60
C GLU A 283 -1.75 13.55 -16.16
N TYR A 284 -2.68 13.63 -15.22
CA TYR A 284 -2.37 13.86 -13.80
C TYR A 284 -2.94 12.77 -12.89
N TYR A 285 -2.07 12.24 -12.03
CA TYR A 285 -2.36 11.29 -10.97
C TYR A 285 -2.32 12.05 -9.65
N THR A 286 -3.48 12.50 -9.19
CA THR A 286 -3.60 13.27 -7.96
C THR A 286 -3.78 12.31 -6.80
N TYR A 287 -2.79 12.18 -5.92
CA TYR A 287 -2.95 11.48 -4.65
C TYR A 287 -3.97 12.23 -3.77
N GLU A 288 -4.86 11.49 -3.13
CA GLU A 288 -5.70 12.01 -2.05
C GLU A 288 -5.91 10.96 -0.95
N TRP A 289 -5.78 11.39 0.30
CA TRP A 289 -6.35 10.68 1.45
C TRP A 289 -7.10 11.70 2.29
N ASP A 290 -8.44 11.61 2.31
CA ASP A 290 -9.33 12.52 3.02
C ASP A 290 -8.93 12.60 4.50
N TYR A 291 -8.45 13.76 4.96
CA TYR A 291 -7.92 13.95 6.31
C TYR A 291 -6.75 12.99 6.65
N ALA A 292 -5.74 12.90 5.79
CA ALA A 292 -4.52 12.16 6.07
C ALA A 292 -3.92 12.55 7.44
N PRO A 293 -3.40 11.57 8.22
CA PRO A 293 -2.93 11.83 9.58
C PRO A 293 -1.64 12.66 9.62
N SER A 294 -0.78 12.56 8.60
CA SER A 294 0.51 13.26 8.58
C SER A 294 1.02 13.52 7.15
N PHE A 295 2.00 14.41 7.04
CA PHE A 295 2.75 14.61 5.78
C PHE A 295 3.66 13.42 5.46
N GLU A 296 3.96 12.54 6.42
CA GLU A 296 4.81 11.36 6.23
C GLU A 296 4.09 10.31 5.37
N THR A 297 2.81 10.02 5.64
CA THR A 297 2.02 9.12 4.78
C THR A 297 1.81 9.67 3.37
N SER A 298 1.86 11.00 3.22
CA SER A 298 1.85 11.67 1.91
C SER A 298 3.19 11.50 1.18
N ALA A 299 4.32 11.51 1.90
CA ALA A 299 5.65 11.25 1.34
C ALA A 299 5.83 9.77 0.96
N GLU A 300 5.27 8.85 1.74
CA GLU A 300 5.18 7.42 1.40
C GLU A 300 4.34 7.22 0.14
N SER A 301 3.15 7.80 0.07
CA SER A 301 2.26 7.74 -1.08
C SER A 301 2.89 8.36 -2.34
N TYR A 302 3.63 9.46 -2.20
CA TYR A 302 4.44 10.04 -3.28
C TYR A 302 5.49 9.04 -3.80
N ARG A 303 6.26 8.43 -2.88
CA ARG A 303 7.26 7.40 -3.23
C ARG A 303 6.62 6.21 -3.91
N TYR A 304 5.45 5.74 -3.44
CA TYR A 304 4.71 4.66 -4.09
C TYR A 304 4.43 5.01 -5.57
N LEU A 305 3.76 6.13 -5.84
CA LEU A 305 3.47 6.56 -7.22
C LEU A 305 4.74 6.73 -8.07
N ARG A 306 5.83 7.21 -7.45
CA ARG A 306 7.09 7.45 -8.14
C ARG A 306 7.90 6.17 -8.41
N CYS A 307 7.69 5.11 -7.63
CA CYS A 307 8.59 3.96 -7.55
C CYS A 307 7.87 2.60 -7.68
N TYR A 308 6.57 2.54 -7.94
CA TYR A 308 5.81 1.28 -7.94
C TYR A 308 6.38 0.22 -8.90
N LEU A 309 7.00 0.61 -10.02
CA LEU A 309 7.63 -0.31 -10.97
C LEU A 309 9.09 -0.67 -10.63
N ALA A 310 9.75 0.06 -9.72
CA ALA A 310 11.17 -0.14 -9.35
C ALA A 310 11.48 -1.60 -8.98
N ASP A 311 10.54 -2.24 -8.28
CA ASP A 311 10.64 -3.59 -7.74
C ASP A 311 9.65 -4.58 -8.37
N GLY A 312 8.89 -4.19 -9.40
CA GLY A 312 8.00 -5.11 -10.14
C GLY A 312 6.50 -4.80 -10.12
N GLY A 313 6.10 -3.59 -9.72
CA GLY A 313 4.68 -3.17 -9.73
C GLY A 313 4.01 -3.33 -8.37
N GLY A 314 4.63 -2.88 -7.28
CA GLY A 314 4.10 -3.00 -5.92
C GLY A 314 4.03 -4.43 -5.37
N ALA A 315 4.38 -5.43 -6.17
CA ALA A 315 4.68 -6.78 -5.71
C ALA A 315 6.19 -6.88 -5.45
N ASP A 316 6.56 -7.29 -4.24
CA ASP A 316 7.92 -7.63 -3.79
C ASP A 316 8.97 -6.50 -3.70
N GLN A 317 8.77 -5.57 -2.76
CA GLN A 317 9.91 -5.34 -1.84
C GLN A 317 9.94 -6.49 -0.84
N CYS A 318 11.00 -7.29 -0.89
CA CYS A 318 11.37 -8.18 0.21
C CYS A 318 11.96 -7.37 1.40
N GLU A 319 11.17 -6.45 1.95
CA GLU A 319 11.04 -6.43 3.42
C GLU A 319 10.44 -7.80 3.82
N PRO A 320 10.69 -8.34 5.02
CA PRO A 320 9.99 -9.53 5.45
C PRO A 320 8.48 -9.24 5.43
N ASP A 321 7.72 -10.03 4.69
CA ASP A 321 6.35 -10.32 5.10
C ASP A 321 6.47 -10.86 6.53
N ASP A 322 6.17 -10.01 7.52
CA ASP A 322 6.15 -10.38 8.95
C ASP A 322 5.13 -11.52 9.20
N GLY A 323 4.29 -11.82 8.20
CA GLY A 323 3.35 -12.92 8.12
C GLY A 323 1.97 -12.50 8.59
N GLU A 324 1.08 -13.50 8.68
CA GLU A 324 -0.15 -13.37 9.44
C GLU A 324 0.20 -12.98 10.89
N SER A 325 -0.34 -11.84 11.37
CA SER A 325 -0.10 -11.32 12.72
C SER A 325 -0.17 -12.43 13.76
N LEU A 326 0.88 -12.55 14.58
CA LEU A 326 0.97 -13.59 15.61
C LEU A 326 -0.17 -13.49 16.63
N ALA A 327 -0.78 -12.32 16.76
CA ALA A 327 -1.93 -12.03 17.61
C ALA A 327 -3.28 -12.44 16.99
N LEU A 328 -3.38 -12.63 15.67
CA LEU A 328 -4.64 -12.89 14.97
C LEU A 328 -5.35 -14.14 15.53
N GLY A 329 -6.61 -13.97 15.93
CA GLY A 329 -7.46 -15.00 16.52
C GLY A 329 -6.96 -15.58 17.85
N ARG A 330 -5.96 -14.98 18.51
CA ARG A 330 -5.36 -15.50 19.75
C ARG A 330 -6.22 -15.24 20.98
N PRO A 331 -6.01 -16.01 22.08
CA PRO A 331 -6.63 -15.72 23.35
C PRO A 331 -6.19 -14.35 23.89
N VAL A 332 -7.15 -13.50 24.21
CA VAL A 332 -6.93 -12.18 24.80
C VAL A 332 -7.41 -12.14 26.25
N THR A 333 -6.71 -11.36 27.07
CA THR A 333 -7.17 -10.93 28.39
C THR A 333 -7.07 -9.42 28.48
N THR A 334 -8.01 -8.77 29.18
CA THR A 334 -8.02 -7.31 29.34
C THR A 334 -8.20 -6.93 30.81
N SER A 335 -7.78 -5.71 31.16
CA SER A 335 -8.06 -5.10 32.46
C SER A 335 -9.57 -4.93 32.71
N SER A 336 -10.30 -4.54 31.67
CA SER A 336 -11.73 -4.29 31.69
C SER A 336 -12.34 -4.27 30.28
N ILE A 337 -13.67 -4.14 30.23
CA ILE A 337 -14.44 -3.83 29.02
C ILE A 337 -15.47 -2.74 29.35
N ASP A 338 -15.74 -1.80 28.43
CA ASP A 338 -16.81 -0.79 28.58
C ASP A 338 -18.19 -1.35 28.22
N ASP A 339 -18.27 -2.15 27.15
CA ASP A 339 -19.47 -2.81 26.64
C ASP A 339 -19.24 -4.32 26.42
N PRO A 340 -20.22 -5.20 26.70
CA PRO A 340 -20.13 -6.63 26.40
C PRO A 340 -19.89 -7.01 24.93
N ALA A 341 -20.07 -6.08 23.99
CA ALA A 341 -19.77 -6.27 22.57
C ALA A 341 -18.36 -5.76 22.15
N ARG A 342 -17.57 -5.19 23.08
CA ARG A 342 -16.25 -4.60 22.83
C ARG A 342 -15.16 -5.34 23.62
N THR A 343 -15.12 -6.66 23.43
CA THR A 343 -14.20 -7.54 24.18
C THR A 343 -12.79 -7.49 23.58
N GLY A 344 -11.80 -8.08 24.28
CA GLY A 344 -10.41 -8.04 23.82
C GLY A 344 -10.18 -8.79 22.50
N GLU A 345 -10.99 -9.81 22.23
CA GLU A 345 -10.96 -10.59 21.00
C GLU A 345 -11.34 -9.77 19.76
N MET A 346 -12.10 -8.68 19.94
CA MET A 346 -12.51 -7.74 18.88
C MET A 346 -11.39 -6.77 18.47
N ALA A 347 -10.17 -6.95 18.98
CA ALA A 347 -8.98 -6.17 18.65
C ALA A 347 -7.81 -7.07 18.19
N VAL A 348 -8.14 -8.30 17.79
CA VAL A 348 -7.23 -9.28 17.20
C VAL A 348 -7.98 -10.19 16.21
N ASP A 349 -9.13 -9.78 15.67
CA ASP A 349 -9.97 -10.61 14.81
C ASP A 349 -9.80 -10.35 13.31
N GLY A 350 -8.93 -9.41 12.93
CA GLY A 350 -8.63 -9.06 11.55
C GLY A 350 -9.75 -8.27 10.89
N ASN A 351 -10.49 -7.50 11.69
CA ASN A 351 -11.69 -6.78 11.29
C ASN A 351 -11.70 -5.39 11.93
N ALA A 352 -11.20 -4.40 11.21
CA ALA A 352 -11.17 -3.00 11.64
C ALA A 352 -12.57 -2.36 11.90
N GLY A 353 -13.67 -3.09 11.66
CA GLY A 353 -15.02 -2.70 12.09
C GLY A 353 -15.37 -3.09 13.54
N THR A 354 -14.63 -4.02 14.14
CA THR A 354 -14.75 -4.44 15.55
C THR A 354 -13.65 -3.79 16.41
N ARG A 355 -13.89 -3.66 17.73
CA ARG A 355 -12.89 -3.05 18.64
C ARG A 355 -13.01 -3.51 20.08
N TRP A 356 -11.88 -3.59 20.77
CA TRP A 356 -11.85 -3.58 22.24
C TRP A 356 -12.09 -2.17 22.77
N GLY A 357 -12.79 -2.03 23.90
CA GLY A 357 -12.96 -0.77 24.62
C GLY A 357 -12.83 -0.95 26.13
N SER A 358 -12.01 -0.14 26.80
CA SER A 358 -11.78 -0.19 28.25
C SER A 358 -12.74 0.70 29.04
N GLN A 359 -12.88 0.41 30.34
CA GLN A 359 -13.43 1.36 31.31
C GLN A 359 -12.59 2.66 31.36
N TRP A 360 -13.21 3.74 31.84
CA TRP A 360 -12.63 5.09 31.87
C TRP A 360 -11.74 5.29 33.10
N SER A 361 -10.74 4.41 33.24
CA SER A 361 -9.69 4.43 34.28
C SER A 361 -8.29 4.33 33.67
N GLU A 362 -7.27 4.61 34.46
CA GLU A 362 -5.87 4.35 34.13
C GLU A 362 -5.20 3.64 35.32
N PRO A 363 -4.26 2.70 35.09
CA PRO A 363 -3.91 2.12 33.80
C PRO A 363 -4.92 1.05 33.36
N GLU A 364 -5.08 0.88 32.06
CA GLU A 364 -5.86 -0.22 31.44
C GLU A 364 -4.94 -0.95 30.46
N TRP A 365 -5.30 -2.18 30.08
CA TRP A 365 -4.45 -3.00 29.24
C TRP A 365 -5.22 -4.09 28.50
N ILE A 366 -4.65 -4.46 27.35
CA ILE A 366 -5.03 -5.62 26.53
C ILE A 366 -3.78 -6.48 26.33
N ALA A 367 -3.89 -7.78 26.61
CA ALA A 367 -2.79 -8.73 26.59
C ALA A 367 -3.15 -10.00 25.82
N VAL A 368 -2.32 -10.35 24.86
CA VAL A 368 -2.51 -11.46 23.91
C VAL A 368 -1.59 -12.62 24.27
N ASP A 369 -2.08 -13.86 24.20
CA ASP A 369 -1.28 -15.10 24.30
C ASP A 369 -0.96 -15.64 22.90
N LEU A 370 0.28 -15.46 22.44
CA LEU A 370 0.75 -15.93 21.13
C LEU A 370 0.88 -17.47 21.07
N GLY A 371 0.69 -18.18 22.19
CA GLY A 371 0.67 -19.64 22.30
C GLY A 371 2.04 -20.34 22.24
N ALA A 372 3.11 -19.60 21.96
CA ALA A 372 4.51 -20.03 21.99
C ALA A 372 5.40 -18.80 22.26
N GLU A 373 6.68 -18.99 22.59
CA GLU A 373 7.63 -17.88 22.74
C GLU A 373 8.15 -17.42 21.36
N TYR A 374 8.18 -16.11 21.12
CA TYR A 374 8.67 -15.50 19.88
C TYR A 374 9.75 -14.45 20.18
N ASP A 375 10.73 -14.33 19.28
CA ASP A 375 11.61 -13.18 19.10
C ASP A 375 10.81 -12.12 18.31
N LEU A 376 10.33 -11.08 18.98
CA LEU A 376 9.40 -10.07 18.44
C LEU A 376 10.16 -8.95 17.70
N SER A 377 9.65 -8.58 16.52
CA SER A 377 10.19 -7.54 15.63
C SER A 377 9.39 -6.25 15.67
N ARG A 378 8.06 -6.32 15.77
CA ARG A 378 7.16 -5.17 15.54
C ARG A 378 5.79 -5.37 16.20
N VAL A 379 5.13 -4.27 16.53
CA VAL A 379 3.71 -4.22 16.92
C VAL A 379 3.05 -3.06 16.19
N VAL A 380 1.86 -3.31 15.63
CA VAL A 380 0.99 -2.27 15.06
C VAL A 380 -0.26 -2.14 15.93
N ILE A 381 -0.71 -0.91 16.17
CA ILE A 381 -1.92 -0.61 16.95
C ILE A 381 -2.81 0.29 16.10
N ASP A 382 -4.02 -0.17 15.76
CA ASP A 382 -5.09 0.66 15.20
C ASP A 382 -5.95 1.17 16.37
N TRP A 383 -5.82 2.45 16.71
CA TRP A 383 -6.58 3.10 17.78
C TRP A 383 -7.90 3.68 17.28
N GLU A 384 -8.95 3.54 18.10
CA GLU A 384 -10.13 4.40 17.95
C GLU A 384 -9.86 5.82 18.48
N THR A 385 -10.77 6.75 18.21
CA THR A 385 -10.76 8.12 18.77
C THR A 385 -10.44 8.19 20.27
N ALA A 386 -10.77 7.14 21.03
CA ALA A 386 -10.42 6.97 22.43
C ALA A 386 -9.03 6.32 22.61
N TYR A 387 -7.95 7.01 22.22
CA TYR A 387 -6.58 6.49 22.24
C TYR A 387 -5.77 6.86 23.51
N ALA A 388 -4.60 6.22 23.66
CA ALA A 388 -3.62 6.53 24.71
C ALA A 388 -2.58 7.54 24.23
N SER A 389 -2.41 8.65 24.95
CA SER A 389 -1.27 9.56 24.72
C SER A 389 0.02 9.06 25.41
N GLY A 390 -0.10 8.14 26.38
CA GLY A 390 1.05 7.52 27.02
C GLY A 390 0.80 6.05 27.33
N TYR A 391 1.66 5.16 26.83
CA TYR A 391 1.51 3.71 26.99
C TYR A 391 2.86 2.98 26.89
N GLU A 392 2.86 1.72 27.29
CA GLU A 392 4.01 0.81 27.20
C GLU A 392 3.63 -0.45 26.42
N ILE A 393 4.54 -0.95 25.58
CA ILE A 393 4.48 -2.32 25.07
C ILE A 393 5.33 -3.19 25.97
N GLN A 394 4.75 -4.27 26.47
CA GLN A 394 5.35 -5.17 27.44
C GLN A 394 5.28 -6.62 26.95
N THR A 395 6.35 -7.39 27.14
CA THR A 395 6.37 -8.83 26.88
C THR A 395 6.38 -9.64 28.17
N SER A 396 5.93 -10.89 28.09
CA SER A 396 5.98 -11.83 29.21
C SER A 396 6.14 -13.28 28.72
N PRO A 397 6.92 -14.13 29.40
CA PRO A 397 7.00 -15.56 29.11
C PRO A 397 5.88 -16.39 29.79
N ASP A 398 5.11 -15.80 30.72
CA ASP A 398 4.15 -16.52 31.58
C ASP A 398 2.80 -15.81 31.79
N GLY A 399 2.65 -14.56 31.29
CA GLY A 399 1.46 -13.73 31.46
C GLY A 399 1.37 -13.04 32.84
N ASP A 400 2.25 -13.38 33.78
CA ASP A 400 2.30 -12.87 35.15
C ASP A 400 3.45 -11.86 35.33
N THR A 401 4.61 -12.14 34.74
CA THR A 401 5.87 -11.38 34.88
C THR A 401 6.14 -10.57 33.60
N TRP A 402 5.97 -9.26 33.68
CA TRP A 402 6.01 -8.38 32.50
C TRP A 402 7.29 -7.55 32.44
N THR A 403 7.82 -7.38 31.23
CA THR A 403 9.00 -6.55 30.90
C THR A 403 8.63 -5.54 29.83
N THR A 404 8.83 -4.25 30.09
CA THR A 404 8.63 -3.18 29.10
C THR A 404 9.71 -3.25 28.02
N VAL A 405 9.27 -3.33 26.76
CA VAL A 405 10.13 -3.35 25.56
C VAL A 405 10.04 -2.05 24.75
N HIS A 406 8.92 -1.33 24.82
CA HIS A 406 8.73 -0.02 24.18
C HIS A 406 7.92 0.91 25.11
N THR A 407 8.11 2.23 25.01
CA THR A 407 7.38 3.23 25.80
C THR A 407 7.12 4.49 24.96
N VAL A 408 5.86 4.90 24.86
CA VAL A 408 5.40 6.10 24.18
C VAL A 408 4.81 7.07 25.20
N THR A 409 5.08 8.37 25.07
CA THR A 409 4.70 9.41 26.06
C THR A 409 3.96 10.61 25.45
N ASP A 410 3.78 10.58 24.15
CA ASP A 410 3.35 11.66 23.28
C ASP A 410 2.56 11.12 22.08
N GLY A 411 1.90 9.96 22.27
CA GLY A 411 1.07 9.32 21.27
C GLY A 411 -0.08 10.22 20.82
N ASP A 412 -0.42 10.12 19.54
CA ASP A 412 -1.36 10.97 18.79
C ASP A 412 -2.59 10.20 18.25
N GLY A 413 -2.56 8.87 18.30
CA GLY A 413 -3.70 7.99 18.02
C GLY A 413 -3.54 7.29 16.68
N PHE A 414 -4.66 6.99 16.00
CA PHE A 414 -4.66 6.35 14.68
C PHE A 414 -3.77 5.09 14.65
N PHE A 415 -2.73 5.05 13.81
CA PHE A 415 -1.80 3.93 13.70
C PHE A 415 -0.49 4.23 14.42
N ASP A 416 -0.18 3.41 15.43
CA ASP A 416 1.17 3.30 15.96
C ASP A 416 1.84 2.07 15.35
N ASP A 417 2.91 2.26 14.57
CA ASP A 417 3.77 1.19 14.06
C ASP A 417 5.12 1.23 14.78
N LEU A 418 5.41 0.20 15.59
CA LEU A 418 6.49 0.22 16.56
C LEU A 418 7.45 -0.94 16.34
N GLU A 419 8.69 -0.62 15.93
CA GLU A 419 9.81 -1.57 16.05
C GLU A 419 9.99 -2.00 17.52
N LEU A 420 10.10 -3.32 17.70
CA LEU A 420 10.32 -3.97 18.99
C LEU A 420 11.63 -4.74 19.00
N SER A 421 12.19 -4.90 20.20
CA SER A 421 13.24 -5.88 20.46
C SER A 421 12.98 -6.57 21.79
N GLY A 422 12.61 -7.85 21.77
CA GLY A 422 12.42 -8.65 22.97
C GLY A 422 11.82 -10.02 22.68
N THR A 423 11.85 -10.90 23.68
CA THR A 423 11.15 -12.19 23.62
C THR A 423 9.93 -12.23 24.52
N GLY A 424 8.94 -13.04 24.14
CA GLY A 424 7.79 -13.34 24.99
C GLY A 424 6.83 -14.32 24.34
N GLN A 425 6.02 -14.98 25.17
CA GLN A 425 4.82 -15.68 24.72
C GLN A 425 3.59 -14.78 24.74
N HIS A 426 3.58 -13.79 25.65
CA HIS A 426 2.51 -12.83 25.76
C HIS A 426 3.01 -11.42 25.46
N VAL A 427 2.17 -10.64 24.80
CA VAL A 427 2.40 -9.22 24.52
C VAL A 427 1.25 -8.43 25.12
N ARG A 428 1.54 -7.27 25.70
CA ARG A 428 0.55 -6.39 26.33
C ARG A 428 0.81 -4.94 25.97
N LEU A 429 -0.22 -4.31 25.43
CA LEU A 429 -0.38 -2.87 25.42
C LEU A 429 -0.87 -2.43 26.81
N TYR A 430 -0.04 -1.66 27.51
CA TYR A 430 -0.29 -1.16 28.86
C TYR A 430 -0.46 0.36 28.82
N ALA A 431 -1.72 0.80 28.74
CA ALA A 431 -2.06 2.20 28.56
C ALA A 431 -2.09 2.95 29.90
N THR A 432 -1.35 4.06 29.97
CA THR A 432 -1.04 4.77 31.23
C THR A 432 -1.62 6.18 31.32
N GLU A 433 -1.83 6.85 30.19
CA GLU A 433 -2.43 8.19 30.10
C GLU A 433 -3.34 8.27 28.87
N ARG A 434 -4.59 8.71 29.07
CA ARG A 434 -5.56 8.91 27.98
C ARG A 434 -5.38 10.27 27.33
N ALA A 435 -5.46 10.30 26.00
CA ALA A 435 -5.58 11.55 25.27
C ALA A 435 -6.97 12.20 25.39
N THR A 436 -8.00 11.39 25.67
CA THR A 436 -9.40 11.82 25.70
C THR A 436 -10.10 11.56 27.04
N GLN A 437 -11.34 12.05 27.15
CA GLN A 437 -12.21 11.84 28.31
C GLN A 437 -12.86 10.45 28.39
N TRP A 438 -12.60 9.57 27.43
CA TRP A 438 -13.27 8.26 27.29
C TRP A 438 -12.48 7.14 27.97
N GLY A 439 -12.56 5.91 27.46
CA GLY A 439 -11.63 4.83 27.83
C GLY A 439 -10.39 4.84 26.94
N PHE A 440 -9.75 3.69 26.84
CA PHE A 440 -8.87 3.33 25.73
C PHE A 440 -9.64 2.41 24.78
N SER A 441 -9.40 2.47 23.48
CA SER A 441 -10.03 1.57 22.53
C SER A 441 -9.17 1.34 21.30
N VAL A 442 -9.13 0.08 20.88
CA VAL A 442 -8.23 -0.44 19.85
C VAL A 442 -9.09 -1.25 18.88
N TYR A 443 -9.02 -0.92 17.60
CA TYR A 443 -9.60 -1.66 16.48
C TYR A 443 -8.80 -2.93 16.19
N GLU A 444 -7.46 -2.83 16.13
CA GLU A 444 -6.56 -3.99 15.95
C GLU A 444 -5.25 -3.82 16.74
N LEU A 445 -4.73 -4.94 17.24
CA LEU A 445 -3.43 -5.04 17.90
C LEU A 445 -2.65 -6.18 17.25
N GLU A 446 -1.79 -5.82 16.31
CA GLU A 446 -0.99 -6.77 15.54
C GLU A 446 0.38 -6.94 16.19
N VAL A 447 0.89 -8.17 16.12
CA VAL A 447 2.15 -8.55 16.78
C VAL A 447 2.95 -9.39 15.80
N TYR A 448 4.20 -9.01 15.58
CA TYR A 448 5.06 -9.61 14.57
C TYR A 448 6.39 -10.08 15.15
N GLY A 449 6.94 -11.15 14.58
CA GLY A 449 8.14 -11.80 15.07
C GLY A 449 8.32 -13.23 14.60
N THR A 450 9.39 -13.87 15.06
CA THR A 450 9.76 -15.24 14.67
C THR A 450 9.79 -16.19 15.88
N PRO A 451 9.50 -17.49 15.75
CA PRO A 451 9.51 -18.42 16.89
C PRO A 451 10.86 -18.49 17.60
N ALA A 452 10.86 -18.26 18.91
CA ALA A 452 12.09 -18.14 19.68
C ALA A 452 12.86 -19.48 19.74
N GLY A 453 14.11 -19.44 19.29
CA GLY A 453 15.09 -20.50 19.55
C GLY A 453 15.30 -21.57 18.45
N THR A 454 14.46 -21.66 17.41
CA THR A 454 14.80 -22.38 16.15
C THR A 454 13.82 -22.08 15.01
N ALA A 455 14.35 -21.66 13.85
CA ALA A 455 13.76 -22.00 12.55
C ALA A 455 14.01 -23.52 12.29
N PRO A 456 13.13 -24.25 11.59
CA PRO A 456 12.53 -23.88 10.30
C PRO A 456 11.00 -23.77 10.29
N ALA A 457 10.48 -23.41 9.11
CA ALA A 457 9.05 -23.27 8.78
C ALA A 457 8.16 -24.43 9.27
N PRO A 458 6.82 -24.21 9.41
CA PRO A 458 5.88 -25.30 9.64
C PRO A 458 6.09 -26.40 8.59
N GLY A 459 6.03 -27.66 9.05
CA GLY A 459 6.29 -28.82 8.21
C GLY A 459 5.45 -28.74 6.92
N PRO A 460 6.08 -28.77 5.73
CA PRO A 460 5.40 -28.52 4.48
C PRO A 460 4.28 -29.54 4.24
N GLU A 461 3.04 -29.07 4.17
CA GLU A 461 1.89 -29.92 3.84
C GLU A 461 1.85 -30.18 2.33
N ALA A 462 1.52 -31.41 1.92
CA ALA A 462 1.43 -31.76 0.50
C ALA A 462 0.36 -30.91 -0.21
N ARG A 463 0.79 -29.99 -1.07
CA ARG A 463 -0.09 -29.06 -1.78
C ARG A 463 -0.67 -29.73 -3.03
N GLY A 464 -1.98 -29.59 -3.22
CA GLY A 464 -2.67 -30.19 -4.36
C GLY A 464 -2.40 -29.47 -5.69
N ALA A 465 -2.58 -30.17 -6.80
CA ALA A 465 -2.27 -29.63 -8.14
C ALA A 465 -3.01 -28.33 -8.51
N GLY A 466 -4.15 -28.05 -7.88
CA GLY A 466 -4.89 -26.80 -8.05
C GLY A 466 -4.16 -25.56 -7.51
N TYR A 467 -3.38 -25.72 -6.43
CA TYR A 467 -2.54 -24.68 -5.84
C TYR A 467 -1.34 -24.38 -6.75
N TRP A 468 -0.53 -25.39 -7.09
CA TRP A 468 0.60 -25.15 -8.00
C TRP A 468 0.18 -24.70 -9.41
N THR A 469 -1.05 -25.01 -9.86
CA THR A 469 -1.59 -24.42 -11.10
C THR A 469 -2.34 -23.10 -10.90
N SER A 470 -2.59 -22.59 -9.69
CA SER A 470 -2.90 -21.17 -9.49
C SER A 470 -1.63 -20.35 -9.58
N GLU A 471 -0.58 -20.71 -8.82
CA GLU A 471 0.72 -20.03 -8.83
C GLU A 471 1.26 -19.94 -10.27
N TYR A 472 1.33 -21.08 -10.97
CA TYR A 472 1.82 -21.14 -12.36
C TYR A 472 0.90 -20.45 -13.39
N ARG A 473 -0.36 -20.12 -13.06
CA ARG A 473 -1.29 -19.41 -13.97
C ARG A 473 -1.47 -17.94 -13.66
N GLN A 474 -1.12 -17.48 -12.47
CA GLN A 474 -1.04 -16.07 -12.15
C GLN A 474 0.11 -15.43 -12.96
N VAL A 475 1.20 -16.18 -13.18
CA VAL A 475 2.22 -15.85 -14.19
C VAL A 475 1.66 -16.02 -15.62
N ARG A 476 1.15 -14.93 -16.22
CA ARG A 476 0.59 -14.96 -17.60
C ARG A 476 1.57 -14.43 -18.65
N HIS A 477 2.01 -15.37 -19.51
CA HIS A 477 2.76 -15.21 -20.77
C HIS A 477 4.29 -14.99 -20.64
N PRO A 478 5.13 -15.86 -21.24
CA PRO A 478 6.58 -15.82 -21.03
C PRO A 478 7.34 -15.13 -22.17
N ASP A 479 7.99 -14.00 -21.85
CA ASP A 479 9.21 -13.54 -22.53
C ASP A 479 10.46 -13.66 -21.60
N HIS A 480 10.36 -14.48 -20.55
CA HIS A 480 11.46 -14.76 -19.64
C HIS A 480 12.58 -15.54 -20.31
N THR A 481 13.80 -15.08 -20.05
CA THR A 481 15.06 -15.68 -20.48
C THR A 481 15.37 -16.97 -19.71
N THR A 482 16.33 -17.74 -20.21
CA THR A 482 16.82 -18.96 -19.53
C THR A 482 17.33 -18.65 -18.11
N GLU A 483 17.88 -17.45 -17.88
CA GLU A 483 18.46 -17.03 -16.60
C GLU A 483 17.38 -16.76 -15.53
N GLU A 484 16.16 -16.35 -15.91
CA GLU A 484 15.02 -16.16 -15.00
C GLU A 484 14.37 -17.50 -14.62
N LEU A 485 14.25 -18.42 -15.58
CA LEU A 485 13.82 -19.80 -15.30
C LEU A 485 14.85 -20.54 -14.41
N GLU A 486 16.14 -20.29 -14.65
CA GLU A 486 17.23 -20.74 -13.78
C GLU A 486 17.15 -20.11 -12.39
N CYS A 487 16.71 -18.85 -12.24
CA CYS A 487 16.52 -18.22 -10.92
C CYS A 487 15.45 -18.96 -10.10
N PHE A 488 14.23 -19.12 -10.64
CA PHE A 488 13.12 -19.84 -9.99
C PHE A 488 13.49 -21.29 -9.64
N LEU A 489 14.14 -21.98 -10.57
CA LEU A 489 14.62 -23.34 -10.34
C LEU A 489 15.82 -23.37 -9.38
N SER A 490 16.66 -22.34 -9.28
CA SER A 490 17.80 -22.28 -8.35
C SER A 490 17.37 -22.06 -6.90
N ALA A 491 16.29 -21.30 -6.67
CA ALA A 491 15.69 -21.13 -5.36
C ALA A 491 15.17 -22.47 -4.81
N THR A 492 14.60 -23.32 -5.66
CA THR A 492 14.22 -24.70 -5.31
C THR A 492 15.42 -25.67 -5.32
N ARG A 493 16.43 -25.46 -6.16
CA ARG A 493 17.69 -26.25 -6.18
C ARG A 493 18.50 -26.07 -4.89
N ALA A 494 18.41 -24.91 -4.25
CA ALA A 494 19.00 -24.66 -2.94
C ALA A 494 18.44 -25.57 -1.82
N GLN A 495 17.34 -26.29 -2.08
CA GLN A 495 16.74 -27.27 -1.17
C GLN A 495 16.84 -28.73 -1.65
N SER A 496 17.43 -29.03 -2.83
CA SER A 496 17.36 -30.36 -3.43
C SER A 496 18.63 -30.83 -4.15
N ASP A 497 19.49 -31.54 -3.41
CA ASP A 497 20.50 -32.46 -3.98
C ASP A 497 19.85 -33.64 -4.74
N VAL A 498 18.56 -33.93 -4.46
CA VAL A 498 17.80 -35.07 -4.99
C VAL A 498 17.52 -34.94 -6.49
N PHE A 499 17.42 -33.71 -7.01
CA PHE A 499 17.12 -33.45 -8.41
C PHE A 499 18.22 -33.93 -9.37
N ASP A 500 19.49 -33.64 -9.05
CA ASP A 500 20.64 -34.00 -9.89
C ASP A 500 20.99 -35.51 -9.81
N GLU A 501 20.56 -36.23 -8.76
CA GLU A 501 20.91 -37.65 -8.53
C GLU A 501 19.81 -38.65 -8.95
N THR A 502 18.53 -38.26 -8.91
CA THR A 502 17.40 -39.18 -9.17
C THR A 502 16.98 -39.20 -10.65
N VAL A 503 16.64 -38.05 -11.22
CA VAL A 503 16.11 -37.97 -12.59
C VAL A 503 17.17 -37.36 -13.50
N GLY A 504 17.59 -38.09 -14.53
CA GLY A 504 18.71 -37.71 -15.42
C GLY A 504 18.48 -36.51 -16.36
N LEU A 505 17.68 -35.52 -15.95
CA LEU A 505 17.35 -34.29 -16.65
C LEU A 505 18.52 -33.29 -16.53
N ALA A 506 19.63 -33.61 -17.21
CA ALA A 506 20.88 -32.87 -17.08
C ALA A 506 20.87 -31.48 -17.74
N THR A 507 19.81 -31.10 -18.47
CA THR A 507 19.75 -29.84 -19.22
C THR A 507 18.40 -29.10 -19.11
N PRO A 508 18.37 -27.76 -19.26
CA PRO A 508 17.13 -26.98 -19.28
C PRO A 508 16.12 -27.41 -20.37
N ASP A 509 16.60 -27.92 -21.51
CA ASP A 509 15.76 -28.42 -22.61
C ASP A 509 14.94 -29.65 -22.19
N ASP A 510 15.41 -30.43 -21.21
CA ASP A 510 14.71 -31.62 -20.70
C ASP A 510 13.51 -31.19 -19.83
N ALA A 511 13.70 -30.19 -18.95
CA ALA A 511 12.64 -29.63 -18.11
C ALA A 511 11.53 -28.95 -18.95
N VAL A 512 11.90 -28.22 -20.01
CA VAL A 512 10.92 -27.63 -20.95
C VAL A 512 10.12 -28.70 -21.70
N GLN A 513 10.69 -29.88 -21.97
CA GLN A 513 9.98 -31.01 -22.57
C GLN A 513 9.07 -31.78 -21.59
N VAL A 514 9.29 -31.65 -20.27
CA VAL A 514 8.31 -32.09 -19.25
C VAL A 514 7.09 -31.16 -19.26
N LEU A 515 7.33 -29.84 -19.34
CA LEU A 515 6.31 -28.81 -19.16
C LEU A 515 5.47 -28.51 -20.42
N TRP A 516 5.97 -28.80 -21.63
CA TRP A 516 5.31 -28.37 -22.88
C TRP A 516 5.11 -29.44 -23.97
N PRO A 517 4.31 -30.50 -23.73
CA PRO A 517 3.75 -31.30 -24.83
C PRO A 517 2.73 -30.45 -25.60
N ARG A 518 3.01 -30.19 -26.89
CA ARG A 518 2.05 -29.56 -27.79
C ARG A 518 0.85 -30.49 -27.97
N HIS A 519 -0.28 -30.22 -27.31
CA HIS A 519 -1.70 -30.44 -27.72
C HIS A 519 -2.64 -30.53 -26.49
N HIS A 520 -3.33 -29.43 -26.16
CA HIS A 520 -4.04 -29.18 -24.89
C HIS A 520 -5.36 -29.98 -24.60
N HIS A 521 -5.56 -31.20 -25.11
CA HIS A 521 -6.87 -31.88 -25.00
C HIS A 521 -6.88 -33.38 -24.65
N ASP A 522 -5.81 -33.93 -24.06
CA ASP A 522 -5.82 -35.35 -23.67
C ASP A 522 -5.21 -35.65 -22.29
N ARG A 523 -5.41 -36.89 -21.80
CA ARG A 523 -5.10 -37.32 -20.42
C ARG A 523 -3.65 -37.12 -19.97
N LEU A 524 -2.72 -36.88 -20.89
CA LEU A 524 -1.32 -36.55 -20.61
C LEU A 524 -1.21 -35.22 -19.84
N ASP A 525 -1.95 -34.17 -20.22
CA ASP A 525 -1.95 -32.87 -19.49
C ASP A 525 -2.37 -33.02 -18.01
N ALA A 526 -3.26 -33.97 -17.69
CA ALA A 526 -3.63 -34.29 -16.31
C ALA A 526 -2.64 -35.22 -15.60
N PHE A 527 -1.78 -35.91 -16.34
CA PHE A 527 -0.68 -36.73 -15.82
C PHE A 527 0.52 -35.84 -15.47
N ASP A 528 0.94 -35.01 -16.41
CA ASP A 528 2.12 -34.15 -16.33
C ASP A 528 2.00 -33.16 -15.16
N ARG A 529 0.80 -32.59 -14.93
CA ARG A 529 0.52 -31.74 -13.76
C ARG A 529 0.65 -32.47 -12.42
N GLN A 530 0.27 -33.75 -12.34
CA GLN A 530 0.38 -34.53 -11.11
C GLN A 530 1.84 -34.92 -10.84
N LEU A 531 2.61 -35.16 -11.90
CA LEU A 531 4.05 -35.40 -11.84
C LEU A 531 4.79 -34.14 -11.36
N LEU A 532 4.49 -32.98 -11.95
CA LEU A 532 5.03 -31.68 -11.53
C LEU A 532 4.64 -31.33 -10.08
N THR A 533 3.40 -31.58 -9.68
CA THR A 533 2.92 -31.37 -8.30
C THR A 533 3.69 -32.22 -7.30
N LEU A 534 3.95 -33.49 -7.63
CA LEU A 534 4.72 -34.37 -6.77
C LEU A 534 6.19 -33.93 -6.67
N TRP A 535 6.77 -33.50 -7.78
CA TRP A 535 8.11 -32.93 -7.81
C TRP A 535 8.23 -31.68 -6.92
N LEU A 536 7.30 -30.72 -7.03
CA LEU A 536 7.26 -29.51 -6.20
C LEU A 536 7.08 -29.86 -4.72
N ASN A 537 6.20 -30.80 -4.39
CA ASN A 537 6.00 -31.27 -3.03
C ASN A 537 7.24 -31.97 -2.45
N VAL A 538 7.98 -32.76 -3.23
CA VAL A 538 9.26 -33.36 -2.79
C VAL A 538 10.34 -32.26 -2.61
N ALA A 539 10.46 -31.32 -3.55
CA ALA A 539 11.43 -30.24 -3.48
C ALA A 539 11.20 -29.30 -2.29
N ALA A 540 9.93 -29.01 -1.96
CA ALA A 540 9.53 -28.25 -0.78
C ALA A 540 9.67 -29.05 0.54
N GLY A 541 10.04 -30.34 0.49
CA GLY A 541 10.15 -31.22 1.65
C GLY A 541 8.82 -31.82 2.17
N ALA A 542 7.71 -31.60 1.47
CA ALA A 542 6.36 -32.06 1.83
C ALA A 542 6.14 -33.57 1.68
N VAL A 543 6.97 -34.21 0.85
CA VAL A 543 6.95 -35.65 0.60
C VAL A 543 8.37 -36.19 0.75
N ASP A 544 8.55 -37.15 1.64
CA ASP A 544 9.84 -37.83 1.85
C ASP A 544 10.19 -38.68 0.61
N PRO A 545 11.35 -38.44 -0.06
CA PRO A 545 11.76 -39.23 -1.21
C PRO A 545 11.93 -40.73 -0.89
N GLU A 546 12.25 -41.09 0.36
CA GLU A 546 12.42 -42.48 0.82
C GLU A 546 11.13 -43.14 1.37
N ASP A 547 9.93 -42.57 1.14
CA ASP A 547 8.66 -43.07 1.70
C ASP A 547 8.50 -44.61 1.58
N PRO A 548 8.56 -45.37 2.70
CA PRO A 548 8.54 -46.82 2.70
C PRO A 548 7.12 -47.41 2.58
N PHE A 549 6.06 -46.60 2.54
CA PHE A 549 4.68 -47.07 2.44
C PHE A 549 4.25 -47.38 1.00
N ARG A 550 5.05 -47.02 -0.01
CA ARG A 550 4.82 -47.34 -1.43
C ARG A 550 5.64 -48.56 -1.89
N HIS A 551 5.30 -49.06 -3.08
CA HIS A 551 5.98 -50.21 -3.69
C HIS A 551 7.24 -49.76 -4.46
N GLY A 552 8.24 -49.29 -3.71
CA GLY A 552 9.40 -48.52 -4.19
C GLY A 552 9.44 -47.16 -3.50
N THR A 553 10.56 -46.44 -3.63
CA THR A 553 10.70 -45.06 -3.14
C THR A 553 9.86 -44.10 -4.00
N VAL A 554 9.73 -42.83 -3.58
CA VAL A 554 9.13 -41.80 -4.44
C VAL A 554 10.01 -41.55 -5.67
N GLY A 555 11.34 -41.68 -5.54
CA GLY A 555 12.27 -41.71 -6.67
C GLY A 555 11.94 -42.82 -7.69
N ASP A 556 11.78 -44.07 -7.23
CA ASP A 556 11.38 -45.19 -8.10
C ASP A 556 10.04 -44.91 -8.83
N LEU A 557 9.11 -44.20 -8.16
CA LEU A 557 7.82 -43.81 -8.73
C LEU A 557 7.96 -42.70 -9.79
N LEU A 558 8.77 -41.67 -9.52
CA LEU A 558 9.05 -40.58 -10.46
C LEU A 558 9.72 -41.12 -11.73
N ASP A 559 10.76 -41.94 -11.60
CA ASP A 559 11.47 -42.56 -12.73
C ASP A 559 10.53 -43.45 -13.57
N ALA A 560 9.69 -44.25 -12.92
CA ALA A 560 8.73 -45.10 -13.61
C ALA A 560 7.60 -44.31 -14.27
N ALA A 561 7.15 -43.21 -13.66
CA ALA A 561 6.14 -42.32 -14.22
C ALA A 561 6.68 -41.55 -15.43
N GLU A 562 7.90 -41.01 -15.34
CA GLU A 562 8.58 -40.29 -16.42
C GLU A 562 8.91 -41.23 -17.60
N THR A 563 9.36 -42.45 -17.31
CA THR A 563 9.56 -43.49 -18.35
C THR A 563 8.26 -43.77 -19.12
N VAL A 564 7.10 -43.81 -18.45
CA VAL A 564 5.79 -44.02 -19.08
C VAL A 564 5.24 -42.76 -19.75
N ARG A 565 5.66 -41.57 -19.33
CA ARG A 565 5.33 -40.29 -19.97
C ARG A 565 6.04 -40.13 -21.33
N LEU A 566 7.30 -40.57 -21.40
CA LEU A 566 8.17 -40.47 -22.56
C LEU A 566 8.00 -41.61 -23.59
N ASP A 567 7.29 -42.68 -23.26
CA ASP A 567 7.03 -43.80 -24.17
C ASP A 567 5.83 -43.48 -25.10
N GLU A 568 6.12 -43.23 -26.39
CA GLU A 568 5.12 -42.94 -27.42
C GLU A 568 4.10 -44.09 -27.63
N ASP A 569 4.43 -45.33 -27.25
CA ASP A 569 3.56 -46.50 -27.35
C ASP A 569 2.77 -46.78 -26.03
N ALA A 570 2.94 -45.96 -24.98
CA ALA A 570 2.35 -46.18 -23.66
C ALA A 570 0.82 -46.31 -23.69
N THR A 571 0.28 -47.37 -23.07
CA THR A 571 -1.17 -47.58 -23.12
C THR A 571 -1.90 -46.62 -22.19
N ARG A 572 -3.14 -46.27 -22.56
CA ARG A 572 -4.07 -45.50 -21.72
C ARG A 572 -4.24 -46.06 -20.31
N HIS A 573 -4.08 -47.38 -20.14
CA HIS A 573 -4.18 -48.07 -18.86
C HIS A 573 -2.96 -47.82 -17.97
N GLU A 574 -1.77 -47.75 -18.55
CA GLU A 574 -0.52 -47.44 -17.83
C GLU A 574 -0.49 -45.98 -17.40
N LEU A 575 -0.74 -45.03 -18.30
CA LEU A 575 -0.86 -43.60 -17.96
C LEU A 575 -1.89 -43.36 -16.84
N THR A 576 -3.07 -44.02 -16.93
CA THR A 576 -4.11 -43.89 -15.88
C THR A 576 -3.66 -44.50 -14.54
N ARG A 577 -2.91 -45.62 -14.55
CA ARG A 577 -2.38 -46.25 -13.33
C ARG A 577 -1.38 -45.33 -12.63
N TYR A 578 -0.38 -44.83 -13.35
CA TYR A 578 0.67 -44.01 -12.76
C TYR A 578 0.13 -42.65 -12.30
N ARG A 579 -0.79 -42.01 -13.04
CA ARG A 579 -1.49 -40.81 -12.57
C ARG A 579 -2.12 -41.00 -11.19
N HIS A 580 -2.85 -42.11 -11.00
CA HIS A 580 -3.51 -42.39 -9.71
C HIS A 580 -2.52 -42.72 -8.59
N ALA A 581 -1.30 -43.17 -8.90
CA ALA A 581 -0.23 -43.30 -7.91
C ALA A 581 0.31 -41.93 -7.50
N LEU A 582 0.60 -41.05 -8.47
CA LEU A 582 1.04 -39.66 -8.24
C LEU A 582 -0.01 -38.86 -7.43
N GLU A 583 -1.28 -38.89 -7.86
CA GLU A 583 -2.42 -38.27 -7.17
C GLU A 583 -2.52 -38.72 -5.71
N ALA A 584 -2.30 -40.00 -5.42
CA ALA A 584 -2.44 -40.54 -4.06
C ALA A 584 -1.25 -40.19 -3.17
N VAL A 585 -0.02 -40.08 -3.70
CA VAL A 585 1.14 -39.56 -2.93
C VAL A 585 0.98 -38.06 -2.66
N ASN A 586 0.54 -37.29 -3.66
CA ASN A 586 0.20 -35.86 -3.50
C ASN A 586 -0.92 -35.59 -2.49
N ALA A 587 -1.73 -36.60 -2.16
CA ALA A 587 -2.80 -36.53 -1.16
C ALA A 587 -2.41 -37.11 0.21
N GLY A 588 -1.15 -37.51 0.42
CA GLY A 588 -0.65 -38.03 1.70
C GLY A 588 -1.26 -39.38 2.13
N HIS A 589 -1.54 -40.28 1.19
CA HIS A 589 -2.25 -41.56 1.41
C HIS A 589 -1.57 -42.79 0.80
#